data_AF-A0A3D6BEU7-F1
#
_entry.id   AF-A0A3D6BEU7-F1
#
_cell.length_a   1.000
_cell.length_b   1.000
_cell.length_c   1.000
_cell.angle_alpha   90.00
_cell.angle_beta   90.00
_cell.angle_gamma   90.00
#
_symmetry.space_group_name_H-M   'P 1'
#
loop_
_entity.id
_entity.type
_entity.pdbx_description
1 polymer ?
#
loop_
_entity_poly.entity_id
_entity_poly.type
_entity_poly.pdbx_seq_one_letter_code
_entity_poly.pdbx_strand_id
1 'polypeptide(L)'
;MEEYSEWSLSIQKRILNELETNGLTRIYIQEILKRINKKDKRSVITWCRKNNLEIYKDSSGRYVSEAEFNFAYNQPIIKRYKTKYGENWLQMYELTLENKLHLADSENERVTVSKRYIPKSKESSNFLKRI
;
A
#
# COMPACT_ATOMS: atom_id res chain seq x y z
N MET A 1 24.60 6.79 42.63
CA MET A 1 25.12 5.99 41.50
C MET A 1 24.04 5.12 40.84
N GLU A 2 22.92 4.84 41.53
CA GLU A 2 21.77 4.09 41.00
C GLU A 2 20.86 4.89 40.04
N GLU A 3 20.71 6.20 40.25
CA GLU A 3 19.81 7.07 39.47
C GLU A 3 20.10 7.11 37.95
N TYR A 4 21.39 7.04 37.57
CA TYR A 4 21.81 7.01 36.17
C TYR A 4 21.46 5.68 35.47
N SER A 5 21.38 4.58 36.22
CA SER A 5 20.98 3.26 35.72
C SER A 5 19.49 3.23 35.39
N GLU A 6 18.67 3.79 36.29
CA GLU A 6 17.21 3.84 36.11
C GLU A 6 16.79 4.77 34.96
N TRP A 7 17.46 5.91 34.81
CA TRP A 7 17.25 6.81 33.67
C TRP A 7 17.63 6.16 32.33
N SER A 8 18.76 5.44 32.28
CA SER A 8 19.19 4.71 31.09
C SER A 8 18.21 3.60 30.72
N LEU A 9 17.71 2.85 31.70
CA LEU A 9 16.72 1.78 31.47
C LEU A 9 15.35 2.32 31.03
N SER A 10 14.95 3.47 31.54
CA SER A 10 13.71 4.16 31.14
C SER A 10 13.77 4.67 29.70
N ILE A 11 14.91 5.27 29.31
CA ILE A 11 15.16 5.72 27.93
C ILE A 11 15.21 4.52 26.98
N GLN A 12 15.90 3.44 27.35
CA GLN A 12 15.95 2.23 26.53
C GLN A 12 14.57 1.58 26.36
N LYS A 13 13.76 1.49 27.43
CA LYS A 13 12.38 0.99 27.34
C LYS A 13 11.49 1.89 26.49
N ARG A 14 11.67 3.21 26.56
CA ARG A 14 10.92 4.17 25.76
C ARG A 14 11.28 4.09 24.27
N ILE A 15 12.56 3.97 23.95
CA ILE A 15 13.05 3.73 22.59
C ILE A 15 12.56 2.37 22.06
N LEU A 16 12.58 1.32 22.89
CA LEU A 16 12.00 0.02 22.54
C LEU A 16 10.50 0.09 22.23
N ASN A 17 9.72 0.81 23.04
CA ASN A 17 8.28 1.02 22.80
C ASN A 17 8.00 1.89 21.55
N GLU A 18 8.82 2.91 21.29
CA GLU A 18 8.70 3.75 20.08
C GLU A 18 9.13 3.00 18.80
N LEU A 19 10.06 2.04 18.92
CA LEU A 19 10.48 1.15 17.82
C LEU A 19 9.49 0.00 17.59
N GLU A 20 8.78 -0.47 18.62
CA GLU A 20 7.73 -1.49 18.50
C GLU A 20 6.52 -1.02 17.67
N THR A 21 6.37 0.29 17.44
CA THR A 21 5.15 0.86 16.84
C THR A 21 5.33 1.52 15.47
N ASN A 22 6.56 1.83 15.02
CA ASN A 22 6.75 2.77 13.89
C ASN A 22 7.47 2.21 12.65
N GLY A 23 7.05 1.03 12.17
CA GLY A 23 7.37 0.58 10.79
C GLY A 23 8.40 -0.54 10.67
N LEU A 24 8.90 -1.06 11.79
CA LEU A 24 9.72 -2.28 11.85
C LEU A 24 8.93 -3.50 12.35
N THR A 25 7.61 -3.38 12.44
CA THR A 25 6.74 -4.51 12.76
C THR A 25 6.92 -5.61 11.72
N ARG A 26 6.97 -6.86 12.21
CA ARG A 26 7.22 -8.03 11.38
C ARG A 26 5.90 -8.67 11.02
N ILE A 27 5.74 -9.03 9.77
CA ILE A 27 4.63 -9.88 9.33
C ILE A 27 5.18 -11.20 8.81
N TYR A 28 4.72 -12.30 9.40
CA TYR A 28 5.23 -13.63 9.05
C TYR A 28 4.56 -14.15 7.77
N ILE A 29 5.28 -14.99 7.01
CA ILE A 29 4.75 -15.59 5.77
C ILE A 29 3.40 -16.30 5.99
N GLN A 30 3.17 -16.85 7.19
CA GLN A 30 1.90 -17.50 7.55
C GLN A 30 0.72 -16.53 7.63
N GLU A 31 0.94 -15.30 8.06
CA GLU A 31 -0.09 -14.27 8.13
C GLU A 31 -0.35 -13.68 6.74
N ILE A 32 0.72 -13.48 5.96
CA ILE A 32 0.64 -13.00 4.59
C ILE A 32 -0.21 -13.95 3.72
N LEU A 33 -0.08 -15.27 3.91
CA LEU A 33 -0.91 -16.27 3.20
C LEU A 33 -2.40 -15.93 3.23
N LYS A 34 -2.90 -15.54 4.40
CA LYS A 34 -4.30 -15.16 4.61
C LYS A 34 -4.63 -13.85 3.91
N ARG A 35 -3.75 -12.84 4.03
CA ARG A 35 -3.95 -11.51 3.43
C ARG A 35 -3.98 -11.55 1.90
N ILE A 36 -3.08 -12.28 1.25
CA ILE A 36 -3.01 -12.35 -0.23
C ILE A 36 -3.81 -13.52 -0.83
N ASN A 37 -4.59 -14.23 -0.01
CA ASN A 37 -5.42 -15.38 -0.39
C ASN A 37 -4.65 -16.46 -1.18
N LYS A 38 -3.49 -16.89 -0.65
CA LYS A 38 -2.69 -17.98 -1.21
C LYS A 38 -2.71 -19.19 -0.28
N LYS A 39 -2.62 -20.38 -0.87
CA LYS A 39 -2.60 -21.66 -0.12
C LYS A 39 -1.19 -22.11 0.27
N ASP A 40 -0.17 -21.77 -0.53
CA ASP A 40 1.20 -22.26 -0.36
C ASP A 40 2.18 -21.14 -0.02
N LYS A 41 3.02 -21.38 1.00
CA LYS A 41 4.12 -20.51 1.44
C LYS A 41 5.09 -20.20 0.30
N ARG A 42 5.35 -21.14 -0.61
CA ARG A 42 6.23 -20.91 -1.77
C ARG A 42 5.67 -19.83 -2.69
N SER A 43 4.35 -19.83 -2.89
CA SER A 43 3.67 -18.80 -3.68
C SER A 43 3.79 -17.41 -3.06
N VAL A 44 3.77 -17.32 -1.72
CA VAL A 44 4.01 -16.06 -1.01
C VAL A 44 5.43 -15.56 -1.21
N ILE A 45 6.43 -16.44 -1.08
CA ILE A 45 7.85 -16.08 -1.29
C ILE A 45 8.06 -15.55 -2.71
N THR A 46 7.49 -16.20 -3.73
CA THR A 46 7.53 -15.72 -5.11
C THR A 46 6.85 -14.36 -5.27
N TRP A 47 5.71 -14.15 -4.60
CA TRP A 47 5.02 -12.86 -4.60
C TRP A 47 5.86 -11.76 -3.95
N CYS A 48 6.48 -12.02 -2.79
CA CYS A 48 7.37 -11.08 -2.11
C CYS A 48 8.53 -10.67 -3.01
N ARG A 49 9.22 -11.64 -3.62
CA ARG A 49 10.33 -11.39 -4.55
C ARG A 49 9.91 -10.55 -5.75
N LYS A 50 8.73 -10.84 -6.34
CA LYS A 50 8.20 -10.08 -7.47
C LYS A 50 7.90 -8.62 -7.12
N ASN A 51 7.59 -8.33 -5.86
CA ASN A 51 7.30 -6.99 -5.37
C ASN A 51 8.50 -6.34 -4.64
N ASN A 52 9.71 -6.88 -4.82
CA ASN A 52 10.95 -6.39 -4.20
C ASN A 52 10.89 -6.30 -2.67
N LEU A 53 10.18 -7.22 -2.02
CA LEU A 53 10.18 -7.34 -0.56
C LEU A 53 11.36 -8.20 -0.11
N GLU A 54 12.14 -7.68 0.84
CA GLU A 54 13.20 -8.44 1.47
C GLU A 54 12.63 -9.44 2.48
N ILE A 55 13.13 -10.68 2.45
CA ILE A 55 12.65 -11.76 3.30
C ILE A 55 13.73 -12.08 4.33
N TYR A 56 13.40 -11.81 5.59
CA TYR A 56 14.24 -12.12 6.73
C TYR A 56 13.85 -13.46 7.35
N LYS A 57 14.74 -14.00 8.18
CA LYS A 57 14.52 -15.23 8.93
C LYS A 57 14.97 -15.06 10.37
N ASP A 58 14.15 -15.55 11.30
CA ASP A 58 14.50 -15.73 12.70
C ASP A 58 14.14 -17.16 13.17
N SER A 59 14.14 -17.38 14.49
CA SER A 59 13.76 -18.65 15.11
C SER A 59 12.28 -19.00 14.92
N SER A 60 11.41 -18.00 14.82
CA SER A 60 9.96 -18.15 14.67
C SER A 60 9.55 -18.41 13.22
N GLY A 61 10.35 -17.96 12.25
CA GLY A 61 10.18 -18.33 10.85
C GLY A 61 10.72 -17.29 9.87
N ARG A 62 10.10 -17.25 8.69
CA ARG A 62 10.37 -16.22 7.68
C ARG A 62 9.36 -15.09 7.82
N TYR A 63 9.84 -13.86 7.73
CA TYR A 63 9.02 -12.66 7.84
C TYR A 63 9.52 -11.57 6.88
N VAL A 64 8.71 -10.54 6.71
CA VAL A 64 9.05 -9.32 5.99
C VAL A 64 8.68 -8.11 6.86
N SER A 65 9.18 -6.92 6.51
CA SER A 65 8.68 -5.68 7.11
C SER A 65 7.20 -5.50 6.77
N GLU A 66 6.36 -5.28 7.78
CA GLU A 66 4.92 -5.06 7.58
C GLU A 66 4.66 -3.77 6.80
N ALA A 67 5.45 -2.72 7.03
CA ALA A 67 5.33 -1.45 6.31
C ALA A 67 5.57 -1.65 4.82
N GLU A 68 6.66 -2.35 4.45
CA GLU A 68 6.98 -2.65 3.05
C GLU A 68 5.91 -3.55 2.43
N PHE A 69 5.46 -4.58 3.15
CA PHE A 69 4.38 -5.45 2.70
C PHE A 69 3.11 -4.68 2.40
N ASN A 70 2.65 -3.83 3.33
CA ASN A 70 1.44 -3.03 3.17
C ASN A 70 1.56 -2.07 1.98
N PHE A 71 2.73 -1.44 1.79
CA PHE A 71 2.99 -0.60 0.63
C PHE A 71 2.90 -1.39 -0.68
N ALA A 72 3.59 -2.53 -0.79
CA ALA A 72 3.56 -3.39 -1.96
C ALA A 72 2.15 -3.92 -2.25
N TYR A 73 1.43 -4.33 -1.22
CA TYR A 73 0.05 -4.83 -1.31
C TYR A 73 -0.91 -3.76 -1.82
N ASN A 74 -0.77 -2.53 -1.34
CA ASN A 74 -1.63 -1.41 -1.73
C ASN A 74 -1.18 -0.71 -3.02
N GLN A 75 0.01 -1.02 -3.54
CA GLN A 75 0.56 -0.36 -4.74
C GLN A 75 -0.38 -0.38 -5.95
N PRO A 76 -1.09 -1.47 -6.29
CA PRO A 76 -2.04 -1.46 -7.41
C PRO A 76 -3.20 -0.48 -7.21
N ILE A 77 -3.68 -0.34 -5.97
CA ILE A 77 -4.75 0.60 -5.60
C ILE A 77 -4.22 2.03 -5.71
N ILE A 78 -3.05 2.31 -5.13
CA ILE A 78 -2.39 3.62 -5.19
C ILE A 78 -2.18 4.05 -6.64
N LYS A 79 -1.66 3.16 -7.51
CA LYS A 79 -1.49 3.43 -8.94
C LYS A 79 -2.81 3.81 -9.62
N ARG A 80 -3.87 3.03 -9.37
CA ARG A 80 -5.21 3.32 -9.91
C ARG A 80 -5.73 4.67 -9.44
N TYR A 81 -5.51 5.02 -8.18
CA TYR A 81 -5.99 6.27 -7.60
C TYR A 81 -5.21 7.47 -8.16
N LYS A 82 -3.89 7.36 -8.29
CA LYS A 82 -3.04 8.36 -8.97
C LYS A 82 -3.53 8.63 -10.40
N THR A 83 -3.86 7.58 -11.15
CA THR A 83 -4.40 7.74 -12.51
C THR A 83 -5.81 8.33 -12.52
N LYS A 84 -6.66 7.98 -11.55
CA LYS A 84 -8.08 8.36 -11.55
C LYS A 84 -8.33 9.76 -11.00
N TYR A 85 -7.61 10.17 -9.97
CA TYR A 85 -7.87 11.37 -9.17
C TYR A 85 -6.74 12.40 -9.26
N GLY A 86 -5.67 12.13 -10.01
CA GLY A 86 -4.60 13.10 -10.23
C GLY A 86 -3.94 13.51 -8.91
N GLU A 87 -3.98 14.81 -8.61
CA GLU A 87 -3.38 15.41 -7.41
C GLU A 87 -4.10 15.01 -6.11
N ASN A 88 -5.42 14.78 -6.15
CA ASN A 88 -6.23 14.43 -4.98
C ASN A 88 -6.17 12.94 -4.61
N TRP A 89 -5.28 12.16 -5.23
CA TRP A 89 -5.21 10.71 -5.02
C TRP A 89 -4.95 10.31 -3.57
N LEU A 90 -4.19 11.13 -2.82
CA LEU A 90 -3.83 10.84 -1.43
C LEU A 90 -5.05 10.94 -0.52
N GLN A 91 -5.80 12.05 -0.62
CA GLN A 91 -7.03 12.26 0.13
C GLN A 91 -8.06 11.15 -0.15
N MET A 92 -8.18 10.74 -1.42
CA MET A 92 -9.08 9.65 -1.81
C MET A 92 -8.63 8.29 -1.25
N TYR A 93 -7.32 8.07 -1.18
CA TYR A 93 -6.76 6.86 -0.58
C TYR A 93 -7.01 6.82 0.94
N GLU A 94 -6.83 7.93 1.64
CA GLU A 94 -7.13 8.06 3.08
C GLU A 94 -8.62 7.80 3.38
N LEU A 95 -9.53 8.41 2.61
CA LEU A 95 -10.96 8.12 2.73
C LEU A 95 -11.30 6.64 2.49
N THR A 96 -10.53 5.96 1.63
CA THR A 96 -10.71 4.53 1.39
C THR A 96 -10.25 3.69 2.58
N LEU A 97 -9.15 4.07 3.24
CA LEU A 97 -8.68 3.43 4.47
C LEU A 97 -9.73 3.55 5.59
N GLU A 98 -10.41 4.68 5.68
CA GLU A 98 -11.47 4.93 6.66
C GLU A 98 -12.85 4.35 6.26
N ASN A 99 -12.96 3.70 5.09
CA ASN A 99 -14.23 3.25 4.51
C ASN A 99 -15.27 4.39 4.30
N LYS A 100 -14.78 5.61 4.11
CA LYS A 100 -15.55 6.85 3.91
C LYS A 100 -15.49 7.37 2.48
N LEU A 101 -15.16 6.52 1.52
CA LEU A 101 -15.05 6.90 0.09
C LEU A 101 -16.36 7.50 -0.47
N HIS A 102 -17.51 7.19 0.13
CA HIS A 102 -18.81 7.76 -0.23
C HIS A 102 -18.93 9.27 0.09
N LEU A 103 -18.10 9.81 0.99
CA LEU A 103 -18.04 11.22 1.35
C LEU A 103 -17.19 12.05 0.37
N ALA A 104 -16.52 11.40 -0.60
CA ALA A 104 -15.77 12.13 -1.59
C ALA A 104 -16.76 12.85 -2.53
N ASP A 105 -16.91 14.16 -2.34
CA ASP A 105 -17.78 15.00 -3.16
C ASP A 105 -17.43 14.88 -4.65
N SER A 106 -18.46 15.06 -5.49
CA SER A 106 -18.38 15.06 -6.95
C SER A 106 -17.39 16.06 -7.55
N GLU A 107 -16.90 17.01 -6.75
CA GLU A 107 -15.86 17.99 -7.11
C GLU A 107 -14.44 17.41 -7.14
N ASN A 108 -14.23 16.18 -6.66
CA ASN A 108 -12.96 15.49 -6.89
C ASN A 108 -12.89 15.07 -8.37
N GLU A 109 -12.45 16.01 -9.20
CA GLU A 109 -12.30 15.89 -10.64
C GLU A 109 -11.62 14.55 -10.97
N ARG A 110 -12.41 13.62 -11.48
CA ARG A 110 -11.84 12.45 -12.16
C ARG A 110 -11.05 13.03 -13.32
N VAL A 111 -9.75 12.79 -13.36
CA VAL A 111 -8.94 13.17 -14.52
C VAL A 111 -9.63 12.57 -15.73
N THR A 112 -10.10 13.43 -16.64
CA THR A 112 -10.74 12.98 -17.87
C THR A 112 -9.66 12.28 -18.67
N VAL A 113 -9.68 10.94 -18.64
CA VAL A 113 -8.72 10.14 -19.39
C VAL A 113 -8.90 10.52 -20.85
N SER A 114 -7.90 11.18 -21.43
CA SER A 114 -7.93 11.53 -22.84
C SER A 114 -8.27 10.29 -23.66
N LYS A 115 -9.19 10.43 -24.62
CA LYS A 115 -9.66 9.29 -25.43
C LYS A 115 -8.44 8.67 -26.11
N ARG A 116 -8.02 7.48 -25.66
CA ARG A 116 -6.91 6.72 -26.25
C ARG A 116 -7.11 6.43 -27.74
N TYR A 117 -8.35 6.44 -28.19
CA TYR A 117 -8.70 6.24 -29.59
C TYR A 117 -8.71 7.58 -30.34
N ILE A 118 -7.82 7.69 -31.33
CA ILE A 118 -7.79 8.78 -32.30
C ILE A 118 -8.47 8.25 -33.58
N PRO A 119 -9.63 8.79 -33.99
CA PRO A 119 -10.30 8.35 -35.20
C PRO A 119 -9.43 8.65 -36.43
N LYS A 120 -9.22 7.64 -37.27
CA LYS A 120 -8.39 7.77 -38.48
C LYS A 120 -9.17 8.26 -39.70
N SER A 121 -10.51 8.21 -39.66
CA SER A 121 -11.37 8.49 -40.81
C SER A 121 -12.44 9.53 -40.50
N LYS A 122 -13.03 10.10 -41.55
CA LYS A 122 -14.06 11.15 -41.44
C LYS A 122 -15.36 10.58 -40.89
N GLU A 123 -15.68 9.34 -41.24
CA GLU A 123 -16.84 8.58 -40.76
C GLU A 123 -16.70 8.25 -39.27
N SER A 124 -15.52 7.78 -38.85
CA SER A 124 -15.25 7.44 -37.45
C SER A 124 -15.22 8.67 -36.54
N SER A 125 -14.71 9.81 -37.03
CA SER A 125 -14.79 11.08 -36.29
C SER A 125 -16.22 11.61 -36.20
N ASN A 126 -17.03 11.48 -37.26
CA ASN A 126 -18.44 11.89 -37.25
C ASN A 126 -19.30 11.03 -36.32
N PHE A 127 -19.03 9.73 -36.24
CA PHE A 127 -19.70 8.83 -35.29
C PHE A 127 -19.43 9.23 -33.83
N LEU A 128 -18.17 9.50 -33.49
CA LEU A 128 -17.78 9.91 -32.13
C LEU A 128 -18.31 11.29 -31.72
N LYS A 129 -18.70 12.13 -32.68
CA LYS A 129 -19.33 13.44 -32.42
C LYS A 129 -20.84 13.35 -32.16
N ARG A 130 -21.48 12.23 -32.53
CA ARG A 130 -22.93 12.02 -32.39
C ARG A 130 -23.34 11.26 -31.13
N ILE A 131 -22.37 10.73 -30.37
CA ILE A 131 -22.54 10.07 -29.08
C ILE A 131 -22.17 11.06 -27.98
#